data_AF-A0A699Z3Z1-F1
#
_entry.id   AF-A0A699Z3Z1-F1
#
_cell.length_a   1.000
_cell.length_b   1.000
_cell.length_c   1.000
_cell.angle_alpha   90.00
_cell.angle_beta   90.00
_cell.angle_gamma   90.00
#
_symmetry.space_group_name_H-M   'P 1'
#
loop_
_entity.id
_entity.type
_entity.pdbx_description
1 polymer ?
#
loop_
_entity_poly.entity_id
_entity_poly.type
_entity_poly.pdbx_seq_one_letter_code
_entity_poly.pdbx_strand_id
1 'polypeptide(L)'
;MAQPLWQGLRYSVWPSPGGHAFPRLRLQYKPNLISLAGGLQGLPVTQPEARATPLKPTQWKQMIAEAQEKKVVVLDVRNDYEWDAGHFVGAGRPDEEVFAETPVGSSEQDVPSPLRGMDPDTPVMREGFGRP
;
A
#
# COMPACT_ATOMS: atom_id res chain seq x y z
N MET A 1 -26.99 20.58 2.47
CA MET A 1 -27.42 19.17 2.66
C MET A 1 -26.18 18.28 2.59
N ALA A 2 -26.05 17.29 3.48
CA ALA A 2 -24.95 16.33 3.42
C ALA A 2 -25.15 15.41 2.21
N GLN A 3 -24.10 15.19 1.41
CA GLN A 3 -24.17 14.28 0.27
C GLN A 3 -24.27 12.83 0.78
N PRO A 4 -25.29 12.06 0.37
CA PRO A 4 -25.49 10.69 0.86
C PRO A 4 -24.30 9.75 0.61
N LEU A 5 -23.53 10.01 -0.44
CA LEU A 5 -22.36 9.21 -0.83
C LEU A 5 -21.21 9.26 0.17
N TRP A 6 -21.18 10.23 1.09
CA TRP A 6 -20.15 10.30 2.14
C TRP A 6 -20.55 9.60 3.43
N GLN A 7 -21.74 8.97 3.49
CA GLN A 7 -22.15 8.21 4.67
C GLN A 7 -21.15 7.08 4.94
N GLY A 8 -20.63 7.03 6.17
CA GLY A 8 -19.62 6.04 6.56
C GLY A 8 -18.18 6.39 6.19
N LEU A 9 -17.91 7.57 5.62
CA LEU A 9 -16.54 8.05 5.41
C LEU A 9 -15.85 8.19 6.77
N ARG A 10 -14.72 7.50 6.92
CA ARG A 10 -13.83 7.62 8.08
C ARG A 10 -12.65 8.52 7.73
N TYR A 11 -12.25 9.38 8.65
CA TYR A 11 -11.06 10.20 8.53
C TYR A 11 -10.25 10.10 9.83
N SER A 12 -8.94 10.10 9.69
CA SER A 12 -8.01 10.15 10.81
C SER A 12 -7.46 11.56 10.96
N VAL A 13 -7.34 12.03 12.20
CA VAL A 13 -6.80 13.35 12.52
C VAL A 13 -5.53 13.16 13.33
N TRP A 14 -4.46 13.83 12.90
CA TRP A 14 -3.19 13.87 13.62
C TRP A 14 -2.91 15.30 14.06
N PRO A 15 -2.46 15.51 15.31
CA PRO A 15 -2.08 16.84 15.77
C PRO A 15 -0.86 17.34 14.99
N SER A 16 -0.89 18.61 14.59
CA SER A 16 0.23 19.29 13.94
C SER A 16 0.72 20.42 14.85
N PRO A 17 1.84 20.23 15.57
CA PRO A 17 2.33 21.22 16.54
C PRO A 17 2.65 22.59 15.93
N GLY A 18 3.02 22.63 14.65
CA GLY A 18 3.36 23.86 13.91
C GLY A 18 2.18 24.55 13.23
N GLY A 19 0.93 24.17 13.53
CA GLY A 19 -0.25 24.70 12.85
C GLY A 19 -0.61 23.94 11.57
N HIS A 20 -1.31 24.57 10.62
CA HIS A 20 -1.79 23.90 9.42
C HIS A 20 -0.64 23.45 8.51
N ALA A 21 -0.53 22.14 8.27
CA ALA A 21 0.46 21.58 7.35
C ALA A 21 0.19 21.91 5.87
N PHE A 22 -1.06 22.26 5.52
CA PHE A 22 -1.46 22.59 4.16
C PHE A 22 -1.68 24.09 4.01
N PRO A 23 -0.97 24.77 3.10
CA PRO A 23 -1.05 26.24 2.96
C PRO A 23 -2.37 26.72 2.35
N ARG A 24 -3.10 25.84 1.64
CA ARG A 24 -4.38 26.17 0.99
C ARG A 24 -5.23 24.92 0.75
N LEU A 25 -6.54 25.11 0.63
CA LEU A 25 -7.45 24.08 0.13
C LEU A 25 -7.15 23.79 -1.35
N ARG A 26 -7.03 22.51 -1.71
CA ARG A 26 -6.92 22.05 -3.10
C ARG A 26 -8.03 21.06 -3.39
N LEU A 27 -8.87 21.37 -4.37
CA LEU A 27 -9.86 20.47 -4.93
C LEU A 27 -9.47 20.18 -6.38
N GLN A 28 -9.23 18.91 -6.71
CA GLN A 28 -8.91 18.48 -8.06
C GLN A 28 -9.88 17.38 -8.49
N TYR A 29 -10.46 17.55 -9.68
CA TYR A 29 -11.10 16.44 -10.36
C TYR A 29 -10.01 15.57 -11.00
N LYS A 30 -10.03 14.27 -10.67
CA LYS A 30 -9.21 13.27 -11.33
C LYS A 30 -10.12 12.12 -11.78
N PRO A 31 -9.93 11.57 -12.99
CA PRO A 31 -10.73 10.45 -13.46
C PRO A 31 -10.56 9.21 -12.56
N ASN A 32 -9.37 9.04 -11.98
CA ASN A 32 -9.08 8.03 -10.96
C ASN A 32 -8.43 8.69 -9.73
N LEU A 33 -8.74 8.20 -8.53
CA LEU A 33 -8.12 8.69 -7.29
C LEU A 33 -6.65 8.29 -7.19
N ILE A 34 -6.31 7.10 -7.70
CA ILE A 34 -4.96 6.56 -7.82
C ILE A 34 -4.70 6.16 -9.28
N SER A 35 -3.44 6.23 -9.70
CA SER A 35 -2.97 5.73 -11.00
C SER A 35 -2.02 4.57 -10.75
N LEU A 36 -2.08 3.54 -11.59
CA LEU A 36 -1.19 2.37 -11.57
C LEU A 36 -0.60 2.15 -12.96
N ALA A 37 0.58 1.53 -13.01
CA ALA A 37 1.21 1.13 -14.27
C ALA A 37 0.31 0.07 -14.94
N GLY A 38 -0.06 0.28 -16.21
CA GLY A 38 -1.01 -0.59 -16.90
C GLY A 38 -2.49 -0.26 -16.66
N GLY A 39 -2.81 0.73 -15.83
CA GLY A 39 -4.17 1.19 -15.56
C GLY A 39 -4.94 0.31 -14.57
N LEU A 40 -6.19 0.68 -14.29
CA LEU A 40 -7.08 -0.04 -13.38
C LEU A 40 -8.00 -1.04 -14.11
N GLN A 41 -8.00 -1.02 -15.45
CA GLN A 41 -8.85 -1.90 -16.25
C GLN A 41 -8.34 -3.34 -16.15
N GLY A 42 -9.19 -4.26 -15.71
CA GLY A 42 -8.83 -5.68 -15.54
C GLY A 42 -8.33 -6.03 -14.13
N LEU A 43 -8.07 -5.06 -13.26
CA LEU A 43 -7.77 -5.32 -11.85
C LEU A 43 -9.05 -5.44 -11.02
N PRO A 44 -9.17 -6.41 -10.10
CA PRO A 44 -10.37 -6.62 -9.29
C PRO A 44 -10.47 -5.61 -8.11
N VAL A 45 -10.21 -4.32 -8.38
CA VAL A 45 -10.11 -3.26 -7.35
C VAL A 45 -11.44 -3.02 -6.60
N THR A 46 -12.57 -3.30 -7.26
CA THR A 46 -13.91 -3.17 -6.69
C THR A 46 -14.44 -4.45 -6.05
N GLN A 47 -13.73 -5.59 -6.16
CA GLN A 47 -14.14 -6.90 -5.64
C GLN A 47 -13.49 -7.16 -4.27
N PRO A 48 -14.23 -7.09 -3.16
CA PRO A 48 -13.66 -7.30 -1.83
C PRO A 48 -13.03 -8.68 -1.63
N GLU A 49 -13.58 -9.71 -2.29
CA GLU A 49 -13.12 -11.11 -2.24
C GLU A 49 -11.75 -11.32 -2.89
N ALA A 50 -11.35 -10.45 -3.81
CA ALA A 50 -10.04 -10.49 -4.46
C ALA A 50 -8.96 -9.74 -3.66
N ARG A 51 -9.31 -9.15 -2.52
CA ARG A 51 -8.37 -8.41 -1.67
C ARG A 51 -7.63 -9.36 -0.74
N ALA A 52 -6.41 -8.97 -0.36
CA ALA A 52 -5.70 -9.61 0.72
C ALA A 52 -6.46 -9.50 2.05
N THR A 53 -6.28 -10.47 2.94
CA THR A 53 -6.86 -10.47 4.28
C THR A 53 -6.28 -9.32 5.11
N PRO A 54 -7.12 -8.39 5.62
CA PRO A 54 -6.63 -7.31 6.47
C PRO A 54 -6.16 -7.85 7.81
N LEU A 55 -4.96 -7.44 8.24
CA LEU A 55 -4.38 -7.81 9.52
C LEU A 55 -4.53 -6.68 10.54
N LYS A 56 -4.80 -7.04 11.80
CA LYS A 56 -4.74 -6.08 12.91
C LYS A 56 -3.28 -5.70 13.19
N PRO A 57 -3.00 -4.50 13.73
CA PRO A 57 -1.63 -4.06 14.03
C PRO A 57 -0.83 -5.06 14.91
N THR A 58 -1.49 -5.71 15.87
CA THR A 58 -0.83 -6.71 16.73
C THR A 58 -0.44 -7.98 15.98
N GLN A 59 -1.31 -8.44 15.08
CA GLN A 59 -1.05 -9.60 14.23
C GLN A 59 0.08 -9.29 13.23
N TRP A 60 0.03 -8.11 12.61
CA TRP A 60 1.08 -7.61 11.73
C TRP A 60 2.45 -7.59 12.43
N LYS A 61 2.52 -7.00 13.63
CA LYS A 61 3.75 -6.96 14.43
C LYS A 61 4.30 -8.35 14.72
N GLN A 62 3.45 -9.30 15.11
CA GLN A 62 3.87 -10.66 15.40
C GLN A 62 4.42 -11.35 14.15
N MET A 63 3.73 -11.23 13.03
CA MET A 63 4.17 -11.87 11.78
C MET A 63 5.49 -11.30 11.25
N ILE A 64 5.74 -9.98 11.40
CA ILE A 64 7.05 -9.40 11.06
C ILE A 64 8.15 -9.96 11.96
N ALA A 65 7.91 -10.09 13.27
CA ALA A 65 8.89 -10.63 14.19
C ALA A 65 9.28 -12.09 13.84
N GLU A 66 8.35 -12.85 13.28
CA GLU A 66 8.53 -14.25 12.88
C GLU A 66 8.88 -14.41 11.38
N ALA A 67 9.02 -13.31 10.63
CA ALA A 67 9.11 -13.35 9.17
C ALA A 67 10.33 -14.13 8.66
N GLN A 68 11.48 -14.00 9.35
CA GLN A 68 12.70 -14.72 8.99
C GLN A 68 12.56 -16.23 9.18
N GLU A 69 11.94 -16.67 10.28
CA GLU A 69 11.75 -18.09 10.60
C GLU A 69 10.72 -18.74 9.66
N LYS A 70 9.66 -17.99 9.32
CA LYS A 70 8.55 -18.46 8.50
C LYS A 70 8.76 -18.25 7.00
N LYS A 71 9.92 -17.72 6.59
CA LYS A 71 10.22 -17.34 5.19
C LYS A 71 9.10 -16.46 4.61
N VAL A 72 8.63 -15.49 5.38
CA VAL A 72 7.60 -14.55 4.95
C VAL A 72 8.28 -13.31 4.38
N VAL A 73 7.75 -12.82 3.27
CA VAL A 73 8.28 -11.63 2.62
C VAL A 73 7.48 -10.42 3.06
N VAL A 74 8.17 -9.40 3.56
CA VAL A 74 7.56 -8.10 3.85
C VAL A 74 7.75 -7.22 2.62
N LEU A 75 6.67 -6.81 1.99
CA LEU A 75 6.65 -5.96 0.82
C LEU A 75 6.17 -4.56 1.21
N ASP A 76 7.05 -3.59 1.03
CA ASP A 76 6.68 -2.17 1.02
C ASP A 76 6.22 -1.79 -0.40
N VAL A 77 5.09 -1.10 -0.49
CA VAL A 77 4.49 -0.68 -1.77
C VAL A 77 4.43 0.85 -1.89
N ARG A 78 5.14 1.56 -1.00
CA ARG A 78 5.34 3.01 -1.07
C ARG A 78 6.42 3.35 -2.10
N ASN A 79 6.73 4.64 -2.25
CA ASN A 79 7.91 5.03 -3.03
C ASN A 79 9.21 4.84 -2.23
N ASP A 80 10.30 4.91 -2.97
CA ASP A 80 11.66 4.73 -2.47
C ASP A 80 12.08 5.75 -1.41
N TYR A 81 11.68 7.02 -1.56
CA TYR A 81 11.90 8.08 -0.57
C TYR A 81 11.21 7.80 0.77
N GLU A 82 9.97 7.32 0.75
CA GLU A 82 9.21 6.95 1.95
C GLU A 82 9.82 5.74 2.67
N TRP A 83 10.44 4.82 1.92
CA TRP A 83 11.18 3.70 2.48
C TRP A 83 12.48 4.17 3.15
N ASP A 84 13.22 5.08 2.50
CA ASP A 84 14.47 5.64 3.02
C ASP A 84 14.24 6.47 4.31
N ALA A 85 13.08 7.14 4.41
CA ALA A 85 12.66 7.85 5.62
C ALA A 85 12.34 6.90 6.79
N GLY A 86 11.95 5.66 6.50
CA GLY A 86 11.70 4.62 7.48
C GLY A 86 10.83 3.49 6.94
N HIS A 87 11.21 2.26 7.25
CA HIS A 87 10.55 1.04 6.78
C HIS A 87 10.57 -0.05 7.85
N PHE A 88 9.74 -1.09 7.67
CA PHE A 88 9.77 -2.27 8.53
C PHE A 88 11.01 -3.12 8.24
N VAL A 89 11.63 -3.65 9.30
CA VAL A 89 12.80 -4.54 9.17
C VAL A 89 12.45 -5.74 8.29
N GLY A 90 13.30 -6.01 7.31
CA GLY A 90 13.12 -7.10 6.34
C GLY A 90 12.27 -6.73 5.12
N ALA A 91 11.73 -5.52 5.04
CA ALA A 91 11.08 -5.02 3.84
C ALA A 91 12.11 -4.61 2.78
N GLY A 92 12.04 -5.21 1.58
CA GLY A 92 12.89 -4.81 0.47
C GLY A 92 12.57 -3.39 0.00
N ARG A 93 13.60 -2.63 -0.40
CA ARG A 93 13.45 -1.27 -0.93
C ARG A 93 12.75 -1.31 -2.30
N PRO A 94 11.66 -0.54 -2.50
CA PRO A 94 11.05 -0.36 -3.82
C PRO A 94 12.01 0.32 -4.82
N ASP A 95 11.85 0.03 -6.11
CA ASP A 95 12.58 0.72 -7.19
C ASP A 95 11.81 1.96 -7.68
N GLU A 96 10.54 2.05 -7.34
CA GLU A 96 9.59 3.04 -7.86
C GLU A 96 9.65 4.38 -7.11
N GLU A 97 9.77 5.48 -7.85
CA GLU A 97 9.71 6.84 -7.31
C GLU A 97 8.25 7.29 -7.10
N VAL A 98 7.32 6.71 -7.85
CA VAL A 98 5.88 6.99 -7.77
C VAL A 98 5.09 5.69 -7.75
N PHE A 99 4.08 5.61 -6.90
CA PHE A 99 3.15 4.46 -6.84
C PHE A 99 2.51 4.08 -8.19
N ALA A 100 2.40 5.05 -9.11
CA ALA A 100 1.88 4.81 -10.45
C ALA A 100 2.81 3.97 -11.33
N GLU A 101 4.04 3.72 -10.90
CA GLU A 101 5.03 2.89 -11.59
C GLU A 101 5.03 1.45 -11.06
N THR A 102 4.35 1.20 -9.94
CA THR A 102 4.30 -0.12 -9.31
C THR A 102 3.75 -1.17 -10.29
N PRO A 103 4.50 -2.24 -10.58
CA PRO A 103 4.05 -3.29 -11.47
C PRO A 103 2.89 -4.10 -10.87
N VAL A 104 1.88 -4.39 -11.70
CA VAL A 104 0.63 -5.08 -11.28
C VAL A 104 0.21 -6.22 -12.20
N GLY A 105 1.04 -6.55 -13.19
CA GLY A 105 0.79 -7.62 -14.16
C GLY A 105 1.24 -9.00 -13.67
N SER A 106 1.15 -9.98 -14.57
CA SER A 106 1.51 -11.38 -14.30
C SER A 106 2.76 -11.86 -15.05
N SER A 107 3.40 -10.98 -15.82
CA SER A 107 4.65 -11.30 -16.51
C SER A 107 5.86 -11.18 -15.56
N GLU A 108 6.99 -11.80 -15.88
CA GLU A 108 8.22 -11.68 -15.07
C GLU A 108 8.71 -10.23 -14.93
N GLN A 109 8.42 -9.39 -15.93
CA GLN A 109 8.75 -7.96 -15.92
C GLN A 109 7.79 -7.16 -15.03
N ASP A 110 6.63 -7.73 -14.70
CA ASP A 110 5.60 -7.14 -13.85
C ASP A 110 5.71 -7.58 -12.38
N VAL A 111 6.83 -8.20 -11.98
CA VAL A 111 7.11 -8.58 -10.60
C VAL A 111 7.88 -7.44 -9.91
N PRO A 112 7.36 -6.89 -8.80
CA PRO A 112 8.08 -5.89 -8.00
C PRO A 112 9.49 -6.37 -7.64
N SER A 113 10.47 -5.47 -7.66
CA SER A 113 11.88 -5.79 -7.40
C SER A 113 12.10 -6.64 -6.15
N PRO A 114 11.45 -6.35 -5.00
CA PRO A 114 11.60 -7.15 -3.78
C PRO A 114 11.11 -8.60 -3.88
N LEU A 115 10.33 -8.97 -4.91
CA LEU A 115 9.79 -10.30 -5.12
C LEU A 115 10.50 -11.10 -6.22
N ARG A 116 11.44 -10.50 -6.96
CA ARG A 116 12.10 -11.16 -8.09
C ARG A 116 12.95 -12.34 -7.60
N GLY A 117 12.77 -13.50 -8.24
CA GLY A 117 13.50 -14.73 -7.90
C GLY A 117 13.03 -15.43 -6.62
N MET A 118 11.95 -14.95 -5.99
CA MET A 118 11.32 -15.64 -4.86
C MET A 118 10.39 -16.75 -5.34
N ASP A 119 10.22 -17.77 -4.51
CA ASP A 119 9.27 -18.85 -4.77
C ASP A 119 7.83 -18.27 -4.78
N PRO A 120 7.03 -18.49 -5.83
CA PRO A 120 5.65 -18.01 -5.91
C PRO A 120 4.75 -18.41 -4.73
N ASP A 121 5.06 -19.53 -4.05
CA ASP A 121 4.31 -20.01 -2.89
C ASP A 121 4.75 -19.35 -1.58
N THR A 122 5.75 -18.46 -1.61
CA THR A 122 6.23 -17.74 -0.44
C THR A 122 5.15 -16.78 0.07
N PRO A 123 4.77 -16.85 1.37
CA PRO A 123 3.78 -15.93 1.91
C PRO A 123 4.28 -14.48 1.83
N VAL A 124 3.45 -13.59 1.28
CA VAL A 124 3.76 -12.15 1.18
C VAL A 124 2.85 -11.35 2.12
N MET A 125 3.48 -10.52 2.94
CA MET A 125 2.85 -9.48 3.72
C MET A 125 3.06 -8.14 3.02
N ARG A 126 1.99 -7.37 2.81
CA ARG A 126 2.09 -6.04 2.19
C ARG A 126 1.65 -4.97 3.18
N GLU A 127 2.45 -3.92 3.29
CA GLU A 127 1.99 -2.75 4.04
C GLU A 127 0.82 -2.12 3.28
N GLY A 128 -0.29 -1.92 3.98
CA GLY A 128 -1.49 -1.36 3.40
C GLY A 128 -2.33 -0.67 4.47
N PHE A 129 -3.08 0.34 4.05
CA PHE A 129 -4.03 1.02 4.92
C PHE A 129 -5.21 0.08 5.22
N GLY A 130 -5.07 -0.72 6.28
CA GLY A 130 -6.12 -1.59 6.80
C GLY A 130 -7.27 -0.80 7.41
N ARG A 131 -8.45 -1.43 7.49
CA ARG A 131 -9.53 -0.92 8.34
C ARG A 131 -9.13 -1.12 9.81
N PRO A 132 -9.26 -0.11 10.69
CA PRO A 132 -9.23 -0.33 12.13
C PRO A 132 -10.42 -1.18 12.57
#